data_AF-A0A932GHS1-F1
#
_entry.id   AF-A0A932GHS1-F1
#
_cell.length_a   1.000
_cell.length_b   1.000
_cell.length_c   1.000
_cell.angle_alpha   90.00
_cell.angle_beta   90.00
_cell.angle_gamma   90.00
#
_symmetry.space_group_name_H-M   'P 1'
#
loop_
_entity.id
_entity.type
_entity.pdbx_description
1 polymer ?
#
loop_
_entity_poly.entity_id
_entity_poly.type
_entity_poly.pdbx_seq_one_letter_code
_entity_poly.pdbx_strand_id
1 'polypeptide(L)' 'MARELPIGVLISGSGTNLQAIIDAIEAKRLDAVIRVVISNREEAFGLVRAKKH' A
#
# COMPACT_ATOMS: atom_id res chain seq x y z
N MET A 1 23.20 -6.71 -3.68
CA MET A 1 21.79 -7.03 -3.97
C MET A 1 20.97 -5.78 -3.68
N ALA A 2 20.14 -5.32 -4.63
CA ALA A 2 19.18 -4.27 -4.32
C ALA A 2 18.16 -4.85 -3.34
N ARG A 3 17.93 -4.15 -2.23
CA ARG A 3 16.98 -4.55 -1.20
C ARG A 3 15.68 -3.80 -1.51
N GLU A 4 14.57 -4.50 -1.65
CA GLU A 4 13.24 -3.90 -1.82
C GLU A 4 13.07 -2.71 -0.87
N LEU A 5 12.65 -1.57 -1.39
CA LEU A 5 12.48 -0.35 -0.59
C LEU A 5 11.30 -0.52 0.39
N PRO A 6 11.52 -0.51 1.72
CA PRO A 6 10.40 -0.57 2.66
C PRO A 6 9.67 0.77 2.70
N ILE A 7 8.36 0.75 2.50
CA ILE A 7 7.51 1.94 2.54
C ILE A 7 6.34 1.80 3.51
N GLY A 8 5.92 2.95 4.07
CA GLY A 8 4.69 3.10 4.82
C GLY A 8 3.73 4.02 4.07
N VAL A 9 2.44 3.69 4.05
CA VAL A 9 1.43 4.46 3.30
C VAL A 9 0.38 5.03 4.26
N LEU A 10 0.15 6.34 4.19
CA LEU A 10 -0.88 7.02 4.96
C LEU A 10 -2.13 7.22 4.10
N ILE A 11 -3.31 6.88 4.62
CA ILE A 11 -4.59 6.99 3.90
C ILE A 11 -5.68 7.62 4.79
N SER A 12 -6.77 8.08 4.16
CA SER A 12 -7.95 8.61 4.85
C SER A 12 -9.28 8.22 4.18
N GLY A 13 -9.27 7.28 3.23
CA GLY A 13 -10.45 6.98 2.42
C GLY A 13 -10.32 5.69 1.60
N SER A 14 -10.79 5.71 0.35
CA SER A 14 -10.93 4.51 -0.49
C SER A 14 -9.61 3.80 -0.84
N GLY A 15 -8.48 4.50 -0.75
CA GLY A 15 -7.15 3.95 -1.02
C GLY A 15 -6.90 3.59 -2.48
N THR A 16 -7.45 4.35 -3.45
CA THR A 16 -7.18 4.11 -4.88
C THR A 16 -5.70 4.25 -5.24
N ASN A 17 -5.01 5.25 -4.67
CA ASN A 17 -3.56 5.38 -4.84
C ASN A 17 -2.77 4.26 -4.13
N LEU A 18 -3.27 3.76 -2.99
CA LEU A 18 -2.71 2.57 -2.36
C LEU A 18 -2.82 1.36 -3.30
N GLN A 19 -3.98 1.17 -3.95
CA GLN A 19 -4.14 0.10 -4.94
C GLN A 19 -3.16 0.24 -6.09
N ALA A 20 -2.98 1.45 -6.64
CA ALA A 20 -2.03 1.68 -7.72
C ALA A 20 -0.57 1.34 -7.33
N ILE A 21 -0.19 1.60 -6.08
CA ILE A 21 1.13 1.23 -5.53
C ILE A 21 1.23 -0.31 -5.40
N ILE A 22 0.21 -0.96 -4.84
CA ILE A 22 0.13 -2.43 -4.73
C ILE A 22 0.28 -3.06 -6.13
N ASP A 23 -0.53 -2.61 -7.10
CA ASP A 23 -0.53 -3.13 -8.47
C ASP A 23 0.84 -2.92 -9.16
N ALA A 24 1.55 -1.84 -8.83
CA ALA A 24 2.89 -1.59 -9.36
C ALA A 24 3.95 -2.52 -8.75
N ILE A 25 3.86 -2.83 -7.46
CA ILE A 25 4.73 -3.77 -6.76
C ILE A 25 4.49 -5.19 -7.29
N GLU A 26 3.23 -5.63 -7.36
CA GLU A 26 2.85 -6.96 -7.85
C GLU A 26 3.26 -7.17 -9.32
N ALA A 27 3.12 -6.13 -10.14
CA ALA A 27 3.59 -6.14 -11.52
C ALA A 27 5.12 -6.00 -11.67
N LYS A 28 5.88 -5.96 -10.57
CA LYS A 28 7.34 -5.75 -10.53
C LYS A 28 7.81 -4.47 -11.27
N ARG A 29 6.93 -3.47 -11.37
CA ARG A 29 7.24 -2.14 -11.91
C ARG A 29 7.78 -1.19 -10.84
N LEU A 30 7.63 -1.56 -9.56
CA LEU A 30 8.14 -0.84 -8.41
C LEU A 30 8.84 -1.83 -7.46
N ASP A 31 10.15 -1.66 -7.27
CA ASP A 31 10.96 -2.49 -6.36
C ASP A 31 10.83 -2.00 -4.91
N ALA A 32 9.64 -2.20 -4.33
CA ALA A 32 9.29 -1.76 -2.99
C ALA A 32 8.41 -2.77 -2.27
N VAL A 33 8.37 -2.69 -0.94
CA VAL A 33 7.50 -3.50 -0.09
C VAL A 33 6.74 -2.61 0.89
N ILE A 34 5.41 -2.70 0.88
CA ILE A 34 4.55 -1.99 1.84
C ILE A 34 4.63 -2.72 3.17
N ARG A 35 5.19 -2.08 4.20
CA ARG A 35 5.34 -2.65 5.54
C ARG A 35 4.22 -2.25 6.49
N VAL A 36 3.60 -1.10 6.24
CA VAL A 36 2.53 -0.59 7.08
C VAL A 36 1.61 0.33 6.27
N VAL A 37 0.31 0.23 6.54
CA VAL A 37 -0.69 1.20 6.09
C VAL A 37 -1.37 1.77 7.32
N ILE A 38 -1.36 3.09 7.46
CA ILE A 38 -1.96 3.79 8.59
C ILE A 38 -3.12 4.64 8.07
N SER A 39 -4.27 4.54 8.73
CA SER A 39 -5.43 5.38 8.47
C SER A 39 -5.79 6.18 9.70
N ASN A 40 -6.20 7.43 9.49
CA ASN A 40 -6.83 8.23 10.54
C ASN A 40 -8.35 7.99 10.66
N ARG A 41 -8.90 7.07 9.87
CA ARG A 41 -10.32 6.68 9.86
C ARG A 41 -10.46 5.16 9.86
N GLU A 42 -11.24 4.63 10.79
CA GLU A 42 -11.43 3.19 10.96
C GLU A 42 -12.16 2.55 9.77
N GLU A 43 -13.08 3.29 9.14
CA GLU A 43 -13.91 2.79 8.03
C GLU A 43 -13.27 3.03 6.65
N ALA A 44 -12.00 3.46 6.60
CA ALA A 44 -11.32 3.69 5.33
C ALA A 44 -11.22 2.38 4.54
N PHE A 45 -11.90 2.29 3.39
CA PHE A 45 -11.88 1.10 2.54
C PHE A 45 -10.46 0.73 2.06
N GLY A 46 -9.52 1.68 2.04
CA GLY A 46 -8.11 1.38 1.80
C GLY A 46 -7.49 0.41 2.82
N LEU A 47 -8.00 0.34 4.05
CA LEU A 47 -7.57 -0.67 5.03
C LEU A 47 -7.98 -2.09 4.60
N VAL A 48 -9.12 -2.24 3.93
CA VAL A 48 -9.55 -3.54 3.37
C VAL A 48 -8.63 -3.95 2.23
N ARG A 49 -8.18 -2.99 1.39
CA ARG A 49 -7.18 -3.25 0.34
C ARG A 49 -5.86 -3.71 0.96
N ALA A 50 -5.36 -2.97 1.95
CA ALA A 50 -4.12 -3.31 2.66
C ALA A 50 -4.15 -4.69 3.35
N LYS A 51 -5.32 -5.20 3.75
CA LYS A 51 -5.44 -6.54 4.36
C LYS A 51 -5.45 -7.68 3.35
N LYS A 52 -5.70 -7.41 2.06
CA LYS A 52 -5.84 -8.43 1.00
C LYS A 52 -4.53 -8.72 0.27
N HIS A 53 -3.51 -7.89 0.46
CA HIS A 53 -2.22 -7.92 -0.23
C HIS A 53 -1.12 -7.85 0.83
#